data_AF-A0A7S6S3J0-F1
#
_entry.id   AF-A0A7S6S3J0-F1
#
_cell.length_a   1.000
_cell.length_b   1.000
_cell.length_c   1.000
_cell.angle_alpha   90.00
_cell.angle_beta   90.00
_cell.angle_gamma   90.00
#
_symmetry.space_group_name_H-M   'P 1'
#
loop_
_entity.id
_entity.type
_entity.pdbx_description
1 polymer ?
#
loop_
_entity_poly.entity_id
_entity_poly.type
_entity_poly.pdbx_seq_one_letter_code
_entity_poly.pdbx_strand_id
1 'polypeptide(L)'
;MRSTTIMLTACLLSPVALVPAGCESQPQAQPAALGGPLYFDPTEKYELGEWWSNGELLLRMRRNAAYELYAENNRYRTPVERGRWTQRNYAALEFEPYERAGSPVERVIIDKVGPGEYVLLLRNLKPFASIASPPNVLEDQLLGQWVSDEHAIMLRTDGSYRYDRRGSIPAGQAALAGHEGAWEVRGDTLTLQPAAAGLTPLTFKVVTQDNVLTPQGMRRP
;
A
#
# COMPACT_ATOMS: atom_id res chain seq x y z
N MET A 1 -2.07 -39.89 66.00
CA MET A 1 -0.61 -40.10 65.95
C MET A 1 -0.28 -41.19 64.94
N ARG A 2 0.31 -40.82 63.80
CA ARG A 2 1.55 -41.40 63.23
C ARG A 2 1.69 -40.95 61.79
N SER A 3 2.58 -39.98 61.61
CA SER A 3 3.21 -39.59 60.35
C SER A 3 3.96 -40.77 59.74
N THR A 4 3.98 -40.87 58.40
CA THR A 4 5.17 -41.37 57.71
C THR A 4 5.31 -40.68 56.35
N THR A 5 6.34 -39.85 56.27
CA THR A 5 6.90 -39.19 55.09
C THR A 5 7.59 -40.22 54.19
N ILE A 6 7.38 -40.15 52.88
CA ILE A 6 8.34 -40.64 51.88
C ILE A 6 8.49 -39.56 50.79
N MET A 7 9.68 -38.96 50.77
CA MET A 7 10.26 -38.18 49.66
C MET A 7 10.75 -39.17 48.59
N LEU A 8 10.51 -38.91 47.30
CA LEU A 8 11.39 -39.36 46.22
C LEU A 8 11.25 -38.49 44.95
N THR A 9 12.24 -37.64 44.74
CA THR A 9 13.04 -37.40 43.51
C THR A 9 12.36 -37.12 42.16
N ALA A 10 12.46 -35.85 41.77
CA ALA A 10 12.66 -35.21 40.47
C ALA A 10 12.72 -36.06 39.17
N CYS A 11 11.86 -35.66 38.20
CA CYS A 11 12.20 -35.54 36.78
C CYS A 11 11.53 -34.27 36.24
N LEU A 12 12.27 -33.16 36.21
CA LEU A 12 11.90 -31.93 35.52
C LEU A 12 12.02 -32.17 34.00
N LEU A 13 10.94 -32.65 33.39
CA LEU A 13 10.74 -32.51 31.95
C LEU A 13 10.16 -31.12 31.72
N SER A 14 11.03 -30.19 31.31
CA SER A 14 10.62 -28.88 30.78
C SER A 14 9.72 -29.07 29.57
N PRO A 15 8.45 -28.67 29.57
CA PRO A 15 7.78 -28.37 28.33
C PRO A 15 8.38 -27.06 27.83
N VAL A 16 9.13 -27.15 26.73
CA VAL A 16 9.42 -25.98 25.88
C VAL A 16 8.07 -25.41 25.50
N ALA A 17 7.69 -24.31 26.15
CA ALA A 17 6.55 -23.52 25.72
C ALA A 17 6.88 -23.04 24.30
N LEU A 18 6.24 -23.66 23.30
CA LEU A 18 6.03 -23.00 22.02
C LEU A 18 5.33 -21.70 22.36
N VAL A 19 6.08 -20.60 22.29
CA VAL A 19 5.49 -19.27 22.16
C VAL A 19 4.76 -19.34 20.82
N PRO A 20 3.41 -19.31 20.76
CA PRO A 20 2.79 -18.97 19.51
C PRO A 20 3.37 -17.61 19.16
N ALA A 21 4.03 -17.52 18.01
CA ALA A 21 4.31 -16.25 17.38
C ALA A 21 2.95 -15.57 17.25
N GLY A 22 2.62 -14.75 18.24
CA GLY A 22 1.42 -13.96 18.23
C GLY A 22 1.53 -13.14 16.97
N CYS A 23 0.60 -13.35 16.04
CA CYS A 23 0.19 -12.26 15.19
C CYS A 23 -0.14 -11.11 16.15
N GLU A 24 0.76 -10.15 16.29
CA GLU A 24 0.44 -8.83 16.82
C GLU A 24 -0.57 -8.23 15.85
N SER A 25 -1.83 -8.62 16.00
CA SER A 25 -2.94 -7.77 15.64
C SER A 25 -2.77 -6.53 16.51
N GLN A 26 -2.22 -5.46 15.91
CA GLN A 26 -2.21 -4.14 16.51
C GLN A 26 -3.60 -3.87 17.10
N PRO A 27 -3.71 -3.27 18.29
CA PRO A 27 -5.00 -2.86 18.81
C PRO A 27 -5.63 -1.90 17.80
N GLN A 28 -6.66 -2.35 17.08
CA GLN A 28 -7.52 -1.43 16.36
C GLN A 28 -8.20 -0.57 17.42
N ALA A 29 -7.72 0.67 17.57
CA ALA A 29 -8.43 1.68 18.33
C ALA A 29 -9.85 1.77 17.77
N GLN A 30 -10.83 1.35 18.57
CA GLN A 30 -12.23 1.54 18.24
C GLN A 30 -12.48 3.05 18.14
N PRO A 31 -13.15 3.55 17.07
CA PRO A 31 -13.44 4.98 16.97
C PRO A 31 -14.30 5.41 18.16
N ALA A 32 -13.89 6.48 18.83
CA ALA A 32 -14.69 7.13 19.86
C ALA A 32 -16.07 7.52 19.27
N ALA A 33 -17.11 7.40 20.10
CA ALA A 33 -18.50 7.62 19.70
C ALA A 33 -18.71 9.00 19.03
N LEU A 34 -19.24 8.97 17.81
CA LEU A 34 -19.64 10.12 17.02
C LEU A 34 -20.71 10.95 17.76
N GLY A 35 -20.42 12.21 18.07
CA GLY A 35 -21.43 13.17 18.57
C GLY A 35 -20.96 14.22 19.57
N GLY A 36 -19.70 14.15 20.04
CA GLY A 36 -19.12 15.21 20.88
C GLY A 36 -18.67 16.44 20.06
N PRO A 37 -18.57 17.63 20.66
CA PRO A 37 -17.91 18.77 20.02
C PRO A 37 -16.49 18.34 19.58
N LEU A 38 -16.15 18.62 18.32
CA LEU A 38 -14.80 18.39 17.76
C LEU A 38 -13.77 18.98 18.73
N TYR A 39 -12.98 18.12 19.38
CA TYR A 39 -11.89 18.55 20.26
C TYR A 39 -10.67 18.89 19.39
N PHE A 40 -10.84 19.93 18.57
CA PHE A 40 -9.78 20.45 17.73
C PHE A 40 -9.34 21.79 18.30
N ASP A 41 -8.11 21.85 18.80
CA ASP A 41 -7.49 23.11 19.17
C ASP A 41 -7.09 23.85 17.87
N PRO A 42 -7.68 25.02 17.57
CA PRO A 42 -7.39 25.75 16.34
C PRO A 42 -5.94 26.28 16.28
N THR A 43 -5.20 26.24 17.40
CA THR A 43 -3.78 26.62 17.47
C THR A 43 -2.84 25.45 17.20
N GLU A 44 -3.33 24.21 17.25
CA GLU A 44 -2.56 23.01 16.98
C GLU A 44 -2.33 22.86 15.47
N LYS A 45 -1.08 23.00 15.05
CA LYS A 45 -0.68 22.72 13.67
C LYS A 45 -0.40 21.22 13.56
N TYR A 46 -1.11 20.55 12.65
CA TYR A 46 -0.84 19.18 12.29
C TYR A 46 -0.65 19.08 10.78
N GLU A 47 0.21 18.16 10.36
CA GLU A 47 0.42 17.86 8.95
C GLU A 47 -0.41 16.63 8.57
N LEU A 48 -1.12 16.73 7.45
CA LEU A 48 -1.85 15.60 6.90
C LEU A 48 -0.86 14.60 6.30
N GLY A 49 -0.95 13.35 6.78
CA GLY A 49 -0.19 12.23 6.21
C GLY A 49 -0.59 11.96 4.75
N GLU A 50 0.32 11.31 4.01
CA GLU A 50 0.04 10.93 2.62
C GLU A 50 -0.90 9.72 2.54
N TRP A 51 -0.81 8.79 3.49
CA TRP A 51 -1.51 7.52 3.43
C TRP A 51 -2.53 7.38 4.56
N TRP A 52 -3.70 6.88 4.18
CA TRP A 52 -4.83 6.67 5.09
C TRP A 52 -5.50 5.34 4.76
N SER A 53 -5.91 4.57 5.76
CA SER A 53 -6.59 3.28 5.54
C SER A 53 -7.69 3.07 6.57
N ASN A 54 -8.78 2.43 6.15
CA ASN A 54 -9.83 1.96 7.04
C ASN A 54 -9.82 0.42 7.19
N GLY A 55 -8.74 -0.24 6.77
CA GLY A 55 -8.58 -1.69 6.76
C GLY A 55 -9.17 -2.40 5.54
N GLU A 56 -10.01 -1.72 4.74
CA GLU A 56 -10.59 -2.26 3.50
C GLU A 56 -10.14 -1.46 2.28
N LEU A 57 -10.23 -0.14 2.40
CA LEU A 57 -9.86 0.83 1.38
C LEU A 57 -8.57 1.52 1.78
N LEU A 58 -7.78 1.88 0.76
CA LEU A 58 -6.59 2.71 0.90
C LEU A 58 -6.85 4.05 0.23
N LEU A 59 -6.54 5.14 0.93
CA LEU A 59 -6.61 6.49 0.43
C LEU A 59 -5.21 7.08 0.43
N ARG A 60 -4.81 7.64 -0.72
CA ARG A 60 -3.57 8.40 -0.87
C ARG A 60 -3.91 9.86 -1.11
N MET A 61 -3.40 10.74 -0.27
CA MET A 61 -3.50 12.20 -0.41
C MET A 61 -2.12 12.78 -0.70
N ARG A 62 -1.86 13.10 -1.96
CA ARG A 62 -0.57 13.63 -2.38
C ARG A 62 -0.45 15.12 -2.05
N ARG A 63 0.79 15.57 -1.79
CA ARG A 63 1.12 16.98 -1.52
C ARG A 63 0.75 17.94 -2.66
N ASN A 64 0.65 17.46 -3.89
CA ASN A 64 0.24 18.25 -5.05
C ASN A 64 -1.30 18.39 -5.17
N ALA A 65 -2.03 18.18 -4.09
CA ALA A 65 -3.49 18.23 -4.04
C ALA A 65 -4.21 17.13 -4.84
N ALA A 66 -3.52 16.10 -5.34
CA ALA A 66 -4.18 14.93 -5.95
C ALA A 66 -4.55 13.89 -4.88
N TYR A 67 -5.69 13.22 -5.02
CA TYR A 67 -6.00 12.03 -4.23
C TYR A 67 -6.34 10.83 -5.10
N GLU A 68 -6.09 9.65 -4.56
CA GLU A 68 -6.39 8.35 -5.15
C GLU A 68 -7.03 7.46 -4.08
N LEU A 69 -8.23 6.93 -4.35
CA LEU A 69 -8.90 5.95 -3.50
C LEU A 69 -8.84 4.58 -4.17
N TYR A 70 -8.40 3.58 -3.42
CA TYR A 70 -8.23 2.21 -3.88
C TYR A 70 -9.27 1.31 -3.20
N ALA A 71 -9.88 0.38 -3.94
CA ALA A 71 -10.87 -0.57 -3.43
C ALA A 71 -10.30 -1.59 -2.43
N GLU A 72 -8.97 -1.67 -2.36
CA GLU A 72 -8.24 -2.63 -1.55
C GLU A 72 -7.02 -1.93 -0.94
N ASN A 73 -6.41 -2.56 0.05
CA ASN A 73 -5.13 -2.14 0.64
C ASN A 73 -3.91 -2.42 -0.28
N ASN A 74 -4.07 -2.25 -1.59
CA ASN A 74 -3.04 -2.48 -2.58
C ASN A 74 -2.86 -1.25 -3.48
N ARG A 75 -1.76 -0.53 -3.26
CA ARG A 75 -1.40 0.71 -3.96
C ARG A 75 -1.05 0.56 -5.44
N TYR A 76 -0.89 -0.67 -5.92
CA TYR A 76 -0.59 -0.96 -7.33
C TYR A 76 -1.85 -1.26 -8.15
N ARG A 77 -3.00 -1.37 -7.50
CA ARG A 77 -4.29 -1.51 -8.19
C ARG A 77 -4.69 -0.19 -8.84
N THR A 78 -5.54 -0.29 -9.85
CA THR A 78 -6.19 0.91 -10.40
C THR A 78 -7.06 1.53 -9.31
N PRO A 79 -6.87 2.82 -8.97
CA PRO A 79 -7.77 3.53 -8.07
C PRO A 79 -9.21 3.46 -8.58
N VAL A 80 -10.16 3.26 -7.67
CA VAL A 80 -11.60 3.33 -7.97
C VAL A 80 -12.14 4.75 -7.99
N GLU A 81 -11.36 5.70 -7.47
CA GLU A 81 -11.65 7.12 -7.60
C GLU A 81 -10.34 7.91 -7.60
N ARG A 82 -10.31 8.96 -8.44
CA ARG A 82 -9.23 9.94 -8.47
C ARG A 82 -9.83 11.33 -8.47
N GLY A 83 -9.11 12.28 -7.89
CA GLY A 83 -9.57 13.67 -7.88
C GLY A 83 -8.57 14.63 -7.27
N ARG A 84 -9.07 15.81 -6.94
CA ARG A 84 -8.35 16.84 -6.22
C ARG A 84 -8.84 16.93 -4.78
N TRP A 85 -7.95 17.14 -3.83
CA TRP A 85 -8.33 17.49 -2.46
C TRP A 85 -7.82 18.90 -2.12
N THR A 86 -8.56 19.61 -1.28
CA THR A 86 -8.12 20.90 -0.72
C THR A 86 -8.47 20.96 0.76
N GLN A 87 -7.67 21.67 1.53
CA GLN A 87 -7.96 21.94 2.94
C GLN A 87 -8.69 23.27 3.06
N ARG A 88 -9.93 23.25 3.55
CA ARG A 88 -10.71 24.47 3.80
C ARG A 88 -10.37 25.08 5.15
N ASN A 89 -10.23 24.24 6.17
CA ASN A 89 -9.83 24.63 7.52
C ASN A 89 -9.19 23.44 8.26
N TYR A 90 -8.93 23.60 9.55
CA TYR A 90 -8.28 22.59 10.39
C TYR A 90 -9.13 21.34 10.68
N ALA A 91 -10.40 21.28 10.31
CA ALA A 91 -11.27 20.12 10.57
C ALA A 91 -12.05 19.66 9.31
N ALA A 92 -11.85 20.33 8.18
CA ALA A 92 -12.60 20.07 6.97
C ALA A 92 -11.71 20.15 5.72
N LEU A 93 -11.80 19.07 4.93
CA LEU A 93 -11.26 18.97 3.59
C LEU A 93 -12.41 18.96 2.57
N GLU A 94 -12.05 19.26 1.33
CA GLU A 94 -12.92 19.14 0.18
C GLU A 94 -12.29 18.25 -0.86
N PHE A 95 -13.03 17.26 -1.34
CA PHE A 95 -12.62 16.30 -2.35
C PHE A 95 -13.45 16.54 -3.62
N GLU A 96 -12.78 16.69 -4.75
CA GLU A 96 -13.36 16.95 -6.07
C GLU A 96 -12.99 15.78 -6.99
N PRO A 97 -13.88 14.77 -7.15
CA PRO A 97 -13.63 13.62 -8.00
C PRO A 97 -13.65 13.98 -9.50
N TYR A 98 -12.73 13.43 -10.29
CA TYR A 98 -12.64 13.71 -11.72
C TYR A 98 -13.54 12.83 -12.60
N GLU A 99 -13.91 11.63 -12.13
CA GLU A 99 -14.57 10.62 -12.97
C GLU A 99 -16.04 10.92 -13.30
N ARG A 100 -16.60 11.98 -12.70
CA ARG A 100 -17.96 12.44 -12.98
C ARG A 100 -17.94 13.95 -13.13
N ALA A 101 -18.05 14.44 -14.37
CA ALA A 101 -18.25 15.86 -14.62
C ALA A 101 -19.50 16.34 -13.87
N GLY A 102 -19.35 17.35 -13.02
CA GLY A 102 -20.43 17.84 -12.15
C GLY A 102 -20.66 17.01 -10.87
N SER A 103 -19.75 16.09 -10.52
CA SER A 103 -19.75 15.51 -9.17
C SER A 103 -19.69 16.62 -8.12
N PRO A 104 -20.56 16.58 -7.10
CA PRO A 104 -20.51 17.57 -6.04
C PRO A 104 -19.15 17.47 -5.33
N VAL A 105 -18.58 18.63 -5.00
CA VAL A 105 -17.45 18.70 -4.08
C VAL A 105 -17.88 18.07 -2.76
N GLU A 106 -17.13 17.08 -2.33
CA GLU A 106 -17.43 16.32 -1.15
C GLU A 106 -16.68 16.89 0.04
N ARG A 107 -17.41 17.19 1.12
CA ARG A 107 -16.81 17.62 2.37
C ARG A 107 -16.40 16.41 3.20
N VAL A 108 -15.12 16.36 3.55
CA VAL A 108 -14.52 15.31 4.38
C VAL A 108 -14.12 15.91 5.72
N ILE A 109 -14.49 15.24 6.81
CA ILE A 109 -14.19 15.72 8.16
C ILE A 109 -12.92 15.04 8.67
N ILE A 110 -12.07 15.81 9.33
CA ILE A 110 -10.94 15.30 10.10
C ILE A 110 -11.34 15.35 11.56
N ASP A 111 -11.29 14.21 12.23
CA ASP A 111 -11.54 14.10 13.66
C ASP A 111 -10.28 13.66 14.40
N LYS A 112 -10.13 14.11 15.64
CA LYS A 112 -9.00 13.78 16.51
C LYS A 112 -9.45 12.73 17.52
N VAL A 113 -8.90 11.53 17.42
CA VAL A 113 -9.27 10.39 18.28
C VAL A 113 -8.28 10.17 19.43
N GLY A 114 -7.11 10.82 19.37
CA GLY A 114 -6.08 10.76 20.39
C GLY A 114 -4.97 11.79 20.14
N PRO A 115 -3.96 11.90 21.02
CA PRO A 115 -2.82 12.78 20.81
C PRO A 115 -2.06 12.41 19.53
N GLY A 116 -2.11 13.28 18.51
CA GLY A 116 -1.47 13.03 17.21
C GLY A 116 -2.19 12.00 16.32
N GLU A 117 -3.35 11.48 16.75
CA GLU A 117 -4.11 10.48 16.02
C GLU A 117 -5.37 11.11 15.41
N TYR A 118 -5.44 11.06 14.08
CA TYR A 118 -6.50 11.64 13.29
C TYR A 118 -7.18 10.59 12.43
N VAL A 119 -8.49 10.75 12.24
CA VAL A 119 -9.28 9.96 11.31
C VAL A 119 -9.96 10.85 10.28
N LEU A 120 -10.02 10.36 9.04
CA LEU A 120 -10.80 10.97 7.97
C LEU A 120 -12.14 10.27 7.83
N LEU A 121 -13.21 11.06 7.82
CA LEU A 121 -14.58 10.63 7.60
C LEU A 121 -15.01 10.99 6.18
N LEU A 122 -14.93 10.01 5.28
CA LEU A 122 -15.26 10.14 3.86
C LEU A 122 -16.60 9.42 3.58
N ARG A 123 -17.62 10.12 3.08
CA ARG A 123 -18.99 9.60 2.87
C ARG A 123 -19.52 8.85 4.10
N ASN A 124 -20.16 7.71 3.83
CA ASN A 124 -20.62 6.72 4.80
C ASN A 124 -19.65 5.53 4.88
N LEU A 125 -18.36 5.73 4.55
CA LEU A 125 -17.35 4.69 4.67
C LEU A 125 -16.85 4.60 6.12
N LYS A 126 -16.18 3.50 6.45
CA LYS A 126 -15.47 3.38 7.73
C LYS A 126 -14.40 4.47 7.84
N PRO A 127 -14.15 5.02 9.05
CA PRO A 127 -13.12 6.04 9.26
C PRO A 127 -11.76 5.57 8.78
N PHE A 128 -11.04 6.42 8.06
CA PHE A 128 -9.67 6.15 7.63
C PHE A 128 -8.70 6.68 8.66
N ALA A 129 -7.86 5.83 9.22
CA ALA A 129 -6.75 6.24 10.09
C ALA A 129 -5.54 6.63 9.24
N SER A 130 -4.80 7.64 9.70
CA SER A 130 -3.50 7.99 9.11
C SER A 130 -2.50 6.85 9.33
N ILE A 131 -1.74 6.48 8.30
CA ILE A 131 -0.69 5.47 8.36
C ILE A 131 0.61 6.04 7.80
N ALA A 132 1.76 5.65 8.38
CA ALA A 132 3.06 6.18 7.98
C ALA A 132 3.49 5.71 6.57
N SER A 133 3.09 4.49 6.20
CA SER A 133 3.38 3.86 4.93
C SER A 133 2.18 3.02 4.47
N PRO A 134 2.00 2.80 3.16
CA PRO A 134 0.93 1.93 2.68
C PRO A 134 1.16 0.50 3.19
N PRO A 135 0.09 -0.32 3.27
CA PRO A 135 0.21 -1.72 3.64
C PRO A 135 1.16 -2.50 2.72
N ASN A 136 1.85 -3.50 3.28
CA ASN A 136 2.68 -4.41 2.52
C ASN A 136 1.80 -5.38 1.73
N VAL A 137 2.11 -5.56 0.45
CA VAL A 137 1.40 -6.46 -0.47
C VAL A 137 2.39 -7.39 -1.16
N LEU A 138 1.90 -8.48 -1.74
CA LEU A 138 2.77 -9.47 -2.38
C LEU A 138 3.60 -8.85 -3.53
N GLU A 139 3.01 -7.91 -4.25
CA GLU A 139 3.66 -7.17 -5.33
C GLU A 139 4.88 -6.35 -4.88
N ASP A 140 5.03 -6.07 -3.58
CA ASP A 140 6.24 -5.42 -3.04
C ASP A 140 7.50 -6.24 -3.29
N GLN A 141 7.37 -7.56 -3.41
CA GLN A 141 8.49 -8.46 -3.70
C GLN A 141 9.05 -8.25 -5.12
N LEU A 142 8.26 -7.65 -6.03
CA LEU A 142 8.69 -7.34 -7.39
C LEU A 142 9.46 -6.03 -7.48
N LEU A 143 9.52 -5.23 -6.41
CA LEU A 143 10.23 -3.95 -6.43
C LEU A 143 11.74 -4.13 -6.65
N GLY A 144 12.33 -3.16 -7.34
CA GLY A 144 13.75 -3.13 -7.66
C GLY A 144 14.07 -3.59 -9.08
N GLN A 145 15.34 -3.93 -9.29
CA GLN A 145 15.87 -4.26 -10.61
C GLN A 145 15.78 -5.75 -10.90
N TRP A 146 15.33 -6.06 -12.11
CA TRP A 146 15.28 -7.39 -12.70
C TRP A 146 16.00 -7.39 -14.04
N VAL A 147 16.79 -8.42 -14.29
CA VAL A 147 17.59 -8.55 -15.51
C VAL A 147 17.45 -9.95 -16.10
N SER A 148 17.42 -9.99 -17.42
CA SER A 148 17.66 -11.17 -18.26
C SER A 148 18.72 -10.80 -19.30
N ASP A 149 19.02 -11.73 -20.20
CA ASP A 149 19.98 -11.47 -21.29
C ASP A 149 19.44 -10.41 -22.28
N GLU A 150 18.12 -10.30 -22.41
CA GLU A 150 17.44 -9.42 -23.38
C GLU A 150 16.77 -8.18 -22.74
N HIS A 151 16.57 -8.17 -21.42
CA HIS A 151 15.77 -7.13 -20.76
C HIS A 151 16.38 -6.70 -19.43
N ALA A 152 16.26 -5.41 -19.11
CA ALA A 152 16.36 -4.88 -17.76
C ALA A 152 15.08 -4.11 -17.41
N ILE A 153 14.53 -4.38 -16.24
CA ILE A 153 13.34 -3.70 -15.71
C ILE A 153 13.66 -3.19 -14.31
N MET A 154 13.25 -1.96 -14.01
CA MET A 154 13.23 -1.41 -12.66
C MET A 154 11.78 -1.11 -12.29
N LEU A 155 11.24 -1.81 -11.28
CA LEU A 155 9.90 -1.58 -10.75
C LEU A 155 9.98 -0.70 -9.49
N ARG A 156 9.24 0.41 -9.48
CA ARG A 156 9.31 1.43 -8.42
C ARG A 156 8.09 1.41 -7.51
N THR A 157 8.28 1.95 -6.31
CA THR A 157 7.27 2.01 -5.23
C THR A 157 6.06 2.87 -5.58
N ASP A 158 6.20 3.80 -6.52
CA ASP A 158 5.13 4.69 -7.00
C ASP A 158 4.27 4.07 -8.11
N GLY A 159 4.50 2.80 -8.46
CA GLY A 159 3.80 2.10 -9.54
C GLY A 159 4.37 2.38 -10.93
N SER A 160 5.45 3.17 -11.03
CA SER A 160 6.15 3.37 -12.30
C SER A 160 7.21 2.30 -12.54
N TYR A 161 7.58 2.10 -13.82
CA TYR A 161 8.72 1.28 -14.19
C TYR A 161 9.65 2.02 -15.15
N ARG A 162 10.87 1.50 -15.25
CA ARG A 162 11.78 1.77 -16.36
C ARG A 162 12.18 0.45 -16.99
N TYR A 163 12.11 0.39 -18.32
CA TYR A 163 12.53 -0.75 -19.12
C TYR A 163 13.68 -0.32 -20.03
N ASP A 164 14.72 -1.13 -20.10
CA ASP A 164 15.82 -1.00 -21.04
C ASP A 164 16.02 -2.35 -21.74
N ARG A 165 16.13 -2.33 -23.08
CA ARG A 165 16.46 -3.53 -23.85
C ARG A 165 17.95 -3.85 -23.66
N ARG A 166 18.25 -5.12 -23.42
CA ARG A 166 19.61 -5.67 -23.39
C ARG A 166 19.83 -6.57 -24.60
N GLY A 167 21.10 -6.84 -24.90
CA GLY A 167 21.50 -7.63 -26.04
C GLY A 167 21.63 -6.82 -27.34
N SER A 168 22.12 -7.48 -28.38
CA SER A 168 22.40 -6.87 -29.66
C SER A 168 21.12 -6.65 -30.46
N ILE A 169 20.91 -5.43 -30.96
CA ILE A 169 19.86 -5.17 -31.95
C ILE A 169 20.42 -5.60 -33.32
N PRO A 170 19.74 -6.49 -34.07
CA PRO A 170 20.17 -6.88 -35.41
C PRO A 170 20.37 -5.65 -36.30
N ALA A 171 21.46 -5.64 -37.08
CA ALA A 171 21.75 -4.53 -37.98
C ALA A 171 20.59 -4.29 -38.96
N GLY A 172 20.15 -3.03 -39.07
CA GLY A 172 19.04 -2.63 -39.93
C GLY A 172 17.66 -2.64 -39.26
N GLN A 173 17.55 -3.00 -37.98
CA GLN A 173 16.30 -2.84 -37.22
C GLN A 173 16.37 -1.60 -36.32
N ALA A 174 15.36 -0.75 -36.41
CA ALA A 174 15.08 0.24 -35.37
C ALA A 174 14.39 -0.50 -34.21
N ALA A 175 15.03 -0.52 -33.04
CA ALA A 175 14.41 -1.02 -31.81
C ALA A 175 14.45 0.08 -30.76
N LEU A 176 13.36 0.20 -29.98
CA LEU A 176 13.38 1.05 -28.80
C LEU A 176 14.43 0.51 -27.82
N ALA A 177 15.38 1.38 -27.47
CA ALA A 177 16.39 1.08 -26.47
C ALA A 177 15.78 0.98 -25.07
N GLY A 178 14.68 1.68 -24.80
CA GLY A 178 13.98 1.64 -23.52
C GLY A 178 12.72 2.49 -23.52
N HIS A 179 11.89 2.31 -22.49
CA HIS A 179 10.70 3.11 -22.24
C HIS A 179 10.30 3.06 -20.76
N GLU A 180 9.38 3.93 -20.38
CA GLU A 180 8.82 4.01 -19.03
C GLU A 180 7.30 4.07 -19.07
N GLY A 181 6.69 3.85 -17.92
CA GLY A 181 5.24 3.87 -17.76
C GLY A 181 4.80 3.31 -16.42
N ALA A 182 3.61 2.70 -16.39
CA ALA A 182 3.04 2.09 -15.19
C ALA A 182 3.12 0.56 -15.26
N TRP A 183 3.26 -0.11 -14.12
CA TRP A 183 3.20 -1.56 -14.05
C TRP A 183 2.02 -2.02 -13.20
N GLU A 184 1.49 -3.19 -13.52
CA GLU A 184 0.41 -3.84 -12.78
C GLU A 184 0.64 -5.35 -12.77
N VAL A 185 0.24 -6.02 -11.68
CA VAL A 185 0.18 -7.49 -11.62
C VAL A 185 -1.26 -7.92 -11.54
N ARG A 186 -1.72 -8.78 -12.46
CA ARG A 186 -3.03 -9.44 -12.37
C ARG A 186 -2.83 -10.95 -12.42
N GLY A 187 -3.23 -11.64 -11.36
CA GLY A 187 -2.96 -13.07 -11.21
C GLY A 187 -1.45 -13.34 -11.28
N ASP A 188 -1.04 -14.18 -12.22
CA ASP A 188 0.35 -14.55 -12.47
C ASP A 188 1.00 -13.73 -13.59
N THR A 189 0.44 -12.56 -13.95
CA THR A 189 0.93 -11.76 -15.08
C THR A 189 1.31 -10.35 -14.62
N LEU A 190 2.56 -9.97 -14.85
CA LEU A 190 3.09 -8.62 -14.74
C LEU A 190 2.97 -7.95 -16.11
N THR A 191 2.24 -6.83 -16.17
CA THR A 191 2.09 -6.02 -17.38
C THR A 191 2.80 -4.69 -17.18
N LEU A 192 3.66 -4.32 -18.14
CA LEU A 192 4.29 -3.01 -18.24
C LEU A 192 3.54 -2.21 -19.30
N GLN A 193 2.78 -1.19 -18.88
CA GLN A 193 2.01 -0.30 -19.74
C GLN A 193 2.85 0.96 -20.04
N PRO A 194 3.36 1.15 -21.27
CA PRO A 194 4.15 2.33 -21.61
C PRO A 194 3.31 3.61 -21.55
N ALA A 195 3.94 4.72 -21.16
CA ALA A 195 3.31 6.04 -21.16
C ALA A 195 3.19 6.62 -22.59
N ALA A 196 4.12 6.27 -23.48
CA ALA A 196 4.12 6.73 -24.86
C ALA A 196 3.03 6.04 -25.69
N ALA A 197 2.20 6.84 -26.38
CA ALA A 197 1.21 6.34 -27.30
C ALA A 197 1.87 5.57 -28.46
N GLY A 198 1.31 4.40 -28.81
CA GLY A 198 1.81 3.56 -29.91
C GLY A 198 2.80 2.47 -29.52
N LEU A 199 3.24 2.43 -28.25
CA LEU A 199 3.99 1.28 -27.73
C LEU A 199 3.04 0.20 -27.21
N THR A 200 3.35 -1.06 -27.52
CA THR A 200 2.57 -2.21 -27.03
C THR A 200 3.03 -2.56 -25.60
N PRO A 201 2.09 -2.89 -24.69
CA PRO A 201 2.45 -3.37 -23.36
C PRO A 201 3.32 -4.63 -23.40
N LEU A 202 4.29 -4.71 -22.48
CA LEU A 202 5.09 -5.92 -22.29
C LEU A 202 4.49 -6.75 -21.16
N THR A 203 4.37 -8.05 -21.37
CA THR A 203 3.80 -8.97 -20.37
C THR A 203 4.81 -10.03 -19.98
N PHE A 204 5.00 -10.22 -18.68
CA PHE A 204 5.84 -11.26 -18.11
C PHE A 204 4.98 -12.14 -17.22
N LYS A 205 5.18 -13.45 -17.31
CA LYS A 205 4.65 -14.34 -16.29
C LYS A 205 5.40 -14.10 -14.99
N VAL A 206 4.70 -14.18 -13.88
CA VAL A 206 5.24 -14.05 -12.54
C VAL A 206 5.12 -15.39 -11.85
N VAL A 207 6.21 -15.82 -11.25
CA VAL A 207 6.31 -17.11 -10.55
C VAL A 207 6.81 -16.88 -9.14
N THR A 208 6.39 -17.73 -8.21
CA THR A 208 7.02 -17.78 -6.89
C THR A 208 8.24 -18.69 -6.98
N GLN A 209 9.42 -18.11 -6.81
CA GLN A 209 10.69 -18.82 -6.74
C GLN A 209 11.34 -18.51 -5.39
N ASP A 210 11.74 -19.55 -4.64
CA ASP A 210 12.34 -19.40 -3.31
C ASP A 210 11.49 -18.54 -2.34
N ASN A 211 10.16 -18.70 -2.39
CA ASN A 211 9.17 -17.88 -1.66
C ASN A 211 9.17 -16.38 -2.01
N VAL A 212 9.74 -16.01 -3.16
CA VAL A 212 9.76 -14.64 -3.68
C VAL A 212 9.06 -14.58 -5.04
N LEU A 213 8.12 -13.65 -5.16
CA LEU A 213 7.44 -13.34 -6.41
C LEU A 213 8.45 -12.72 -7.39
N THR A 214 8.62 -13.37 -8.55
CA THR A 214 9.70 -13.10 -9.51
C THR A 214 9.18 -13.09 -10.94
N PRO A 215 9.56 -12.12 -11.81
CA PRO A 215 9.27 -12.20 -13.23
C PRO A 215 10.02 -13.40 -13.85
N GLN A 216 9.29 -14.27 -14.55
CA GLN A 216 9.84 -15.50 -15.11
C GLN A 216 10.99 -15.20 -16.08
N GLY A 217 12.10 -15.95 -15.93
CA GLY A 217 13.29 -15.78 -16.77
C GLY A 217 14.16 -14.58 -16.40
N MET A 218 13.83 -13.87 -15.33
CA MET A 218 14.63 -12.76 -14.82
C MET A 218 15.25 -13.09 -13.46
N ARG A 219 16.37 -12.44 -13.17
CA ARG A 219 17.06 -12.50 -11.88
C ARG A 219 17.31 -11.09 -11.36
N ARG A 220 17.49 -10.95 -10.05
CA ARG A 220 18.09 -9.73 -9.50
C ARG A 220 19.59 -9.72 -9.86
N PRO A 221 20.18 -8.54 -10.13
CA PRO A 221 21.61 -8.42 -10.39
C PRO A 221 22.47 -8.81 -9.19
#